data_AF-A0A497D2K5-F1
#
_entry.id   AF-A0A497D2K5-F1
#
_cell.length_a   1.000
_cell.length_b   1.000
_cell.length_c   1.000
_cell.angle_alpha   90.00
_cell.angle_beta   90.00
_cell.angle_gamma   90.00
#
_symmetry.space_group_name_H-M   'P 1'
#
loop_
_entity.id
_entity.type
_entity.pdbx_description
1 polymer ?
#
loop_
_entity_poly.entity_id
_entity_poly.type
_entity_poly.pdbx_seq_one_letter_code
_entity_poly.pdbx_strand_id
1 'polypeptide(L)'
;MLIATIAIGGATSCKSKKKLAKEAAAAEYAAKVEQAKKDLNAIINEETSWTIDEQAARVATIKSYNIDDEEVKGLIVKAEQKIEELRARKAEEERLKREEEARRNAAQSEFVVLDNSFNAIANAVSYDAANRKIDETLRQFASPDALVLIIISQEGGVNDYDRPTTISRFLEYLKDKKQYKYKVETLKRDSLGKITELELITK
;
A
#
# COMPACT_ATOMS: atom_id res chain seq x y z
N MET A 1 64.38 -67.24 17.83
CA MET A 1 64.24 -65.79 17.59
C MET A 1 63.17 -65.62 16.53
N LEU A 2 62.01 -65.08 16.92
CA LEU A 2 60.78 -65.08 16.14
C LEU A 2 60.75 -63.94 15.11
N ILE A 3 60.19 -64.28 13.96
CA ILE A 3 59.85 -63.44 12.81
C ILE A 3 58.90 -62.30 13.24
N ALA A 4 59.19 -61.06 12.81
CA ALA A 4 58.22 -59.98 12.81
C ALA A 4 58.07 -59.43 11.39
N THR A 5 56.95 -59.82 10.80
CA THR A 5 56.48 -59.57 9.44
C THR A 5 56.23 -58.10 9.14
N ILE A 6 56.68 -57.68 7.96
CA ILE A 6 56.25 -56.47 7.27
C ILE A 6 54.76 -56.61 6.96
N ALA A 7 53.92 -55.73 7.52
CA ALA A 7 52.52 -55.60 7.10
C ALA A 7 52.32 -54.27 6.37
N ILE A 8 52.32 -54.39 5.04
CA ILE A 8 51.85 -53.42 4.07
C ILE A 8 50.35 -53.20 4.30
N GLY A 9 49.92 -51.95 4.45
CA GLY A 9 48.51 -51.61 4.69
C GLY A 9 48.14 -50.18 4.28
N GLY A 10 48.59 -49.74 3.10
CA GLY A 10 48.21 -48.47 2.49
C GLY A 10 47.07 -48.62 1.47
N ALA A 11 46.21 -47.60 1.41
CA ALA A 11 45.52 -47.09 0.22
C ALA A 11 44.02 -47.38 -0.07
N THR A 12 43.22 -47.97 0.81
CA THR A 12 41.75 -48.12 0.57
C THR A 12 40.84 -47.09 1.27
N SER A 13 41.29 -46.44 2.35
CA SER A 13 40.45 -45.51 3.15
C SER A 13 40.32 -44.08 2.58
N CYS A 14 41.32 -43.58 1.83
CA CYS A 14 41.28 -42.21 1.28
C CYS A 14 40.45 -42.08 -0.02
N LYS A 15 40.33 -43.13 -0.84
CA LYS A 15 39.56 -43.07 -2.10
C LYS A 15 38.04 -43.04 -1.85
N SER A 16 37.55 -43.76 -0.83
CA SER A 16 36.13 -43.74 -0.45
C SER A 16 35.70 -42.39 0.14
N LYS A 17 36.51 -41.82 1.04
CA LYS A 17 36.24 -40.48 1.63
C LYS A 17 36.19 -39.38 0.57
N LYS A 18 37.10 -39.40 -0.43
CA LYS A 18 37.10 -38.44 -1.55
C LYS A 18 35.86 -38.57 -2.45
N LYS A 19 35.40 -39.80 -2.69
CA LYS A 19 34.16 -40.06 -3.46
C LYS A 19 32.92 -39.55 -2.71
N LEU A 20 32.80 -39.87 -1.42
CA LEU A 20 31.70 -39.40 -0.57
C LEU A 20 31.66 -37.87 -0.47
N ALA A 21 32.82 -37.21 -0.34
CA ALA A 21 32.88 -35.76 -0.33
C ALA A 21 32.44 -35.12 -1.66
N LYS A 22 32.77 -35.74 -2.79
CA LYS A 22 32.35 -35.26 -4.12
C LYS A 22 30.84 -35.45 -4.33
N GLU A 23 30.29 -36.58 -3.91
CA GLU A 23 28.84 -36.86 -3.98
C GLU A 23 28.04 -35.90 -3.08
N ALA A 24 28.51 -35.65 -1.85
CA ALA A 24 27.90 -34.68 -0.95
C ALA A 24 27.93 -33.25 -1.54
N ALA A 25 29.06 -32.83 -2.11
CA ALA A 25 29.18 -31.51 -2.75
C ALA A 25 28.25 -31.36 -3.98
N ALA A 26 28.10 -32.42 -4.78
CA ALA A 26 27.19 -32.43 -5.92
C ALA A 26 25.71 -32.38 -5.47
N ALA A 27 25.36 -33.11 -4.42
CA ALA A 27 24.02 -33.07 -3.84
C ALA A 27 23.69 -31.70 -3.23
N GLU A 28 24.64 -31.08 -2.52
CA GLU A 28 24.50 -29.72 -1.99
C GLU A 28 24.33 -28.69 -3.12
N TYR A 29 25.11 -28.81 -4.19
CA TYR A 29 24.96 -27.95 -5.37
C TYR A 29 23.58 -28.10 -6.02
N ALA A 30 23.12 -29.34 -6.25
CA ALA A 30 21.80 -29.61 -6.82
C ALA A 30 20.68 -29.03 -5.94
N ALA A 31 20.77 -29.18 -4.61
CA ALA A 31 19.82 -28.60 -3.68
C ALA A 31 19.80 -27.06 -3.76
N LYS A 32 20.96 -26.41 -3.92
CA LYS A 32 21.04 -24.96 -4.13
C LYS A 32 20.42 -24.51 -5.45
N VAL A 33 20.62 -25.27 -6.53
CA VAL A 33 20.01 -25.00 -7.84
C VAL A 33 18.49 -25.07 -7.75
N GLU A 34 17.94 -26.15 -7.19
CA GLU A 34 16.49 -26.33 -7.07
C GLU A 34 15.85 -25.27 -6.16
N GLN A 35 16.48 -24.98 -5.03
CA GLN A 35 16.02 -23.92 -4.13
C GLN A 35 16.07 -22.55 -4.80
N ALA A 36 17.13 -22.25 -5.57
CA ALA A 36 17.24 -21.01 -6.33
C ALA A 36 16.12 -20.89 -7.37
N LYS A 37 15.85 -21.94 -8.15
CA LYS A 37 14.74 -21.96 -9.12
C LYS A 37 13.40 -21.72 -8.44
N LYS A 38 13.15 -22.38 -7.31
CA LYS A 38 11.92 -22.20 -6.54
C LYS A 38 11.74 -20.76 -6.07
N ASP A 39 12.76 -20.20 -5.42
CA ASP A 39 12.70 -18.84 -4.87
C ASP A 39 12.55 -17.79 -5.98
N LEU A 40 13.29 -17.93 -7.09
CA LEU A 40 13.21 -17.01 -8.22
C LEU A 40 11.85 -17.05 -8.92
N ASN A 41 11.29 -18.25 -9.14
CA ASN A 41 9.96 -18.38 -9.72
C ASN A 41 8.88 -17.81 -8.80
N ALA A 42 8.99 -18.02 -7.49
CA ALA A 42 8.04 -17.43 -6.54
C ALA A 42 8.08 -15.89 -6.60
N ILE A 43 9.26 -15.28 -6.75
CA ILE A 43 9.42 -13.82 -6.94
C ILE A 43 8.77 -13.38 -8.26
N ILE A 44 9.10 -14.05 -9.37
CA ILE A 44 8.59 -13.71 -10.71
C ILE A 44 7.05 -13.78 -10.76
N ASN A 45 6.48 -14.78 -10.10
CA ASN A 45 5.04 -15.02 -10.08
C ASN A 45 4.30 -14.25 -8.97
N GLU A 46 5.00 -13.43 -8.19
CA GLU A 46 4.43 -12.67 -7.05
C GLU A 46 3.78 -13.58 -5.98
N GLU A 47 4.30 -14.80 -5.80
CA GLU A 47 3.78 -15.82 -4.85
C GLU A 47 4.47 -15.79 -3.47
N THR A 48 5.32 -14.79 -3.22
CA THR A 48 6.06 -14.66 -1.96
C THR A 48 5.35 -13.72 -0.98
N SER A 49 5.45 -14.01 0.31
CA SER A 49 5.13 -13.05 1.38
C SER A 49 6.26 -12.06 1.68
N TRP A 50 7.35 -12.09 0.91
CA TRP A 50 8.53 -11.24 1.11
C TRP A 50 8.28 -9.83 0.58
N THR A 51 8.76 -8.85 1.33
CA THR A 51 8.87 -7.47 0.87
C THR A 51 9.80 -7.38 -0.34
N ILE A 52 9.67 -6.32 -1.14
CA ILE A 52 10.49 -6.08 -2.32
C ILE A 52 12.00 -6.10 -1.98
N ASP A 53 12.39 -5.60 -0.80
CA ASP A 53 13.79 -5.60 -0.36
C ASP A 53 14.28 -6.98 0.09
N GLU A 54 13.42 -7.79 0.72
CA GLU A 54 13.73 -9.19 1.02
C GLU A 54 13.87 -10.02 -0.26
N GLN A 55 13.03 -9.77 -1.28
CA GLN A 55 13.16 -10.39 -2.60
C GLN A 55 14.50 -10.02 -3.24
N ALA A 56 14.90 -8.74 -3.22
CA ALA A 56 16.18 -8.29 -3.73
C ALA A 56 17.37 -8.91 -2.99
N ALA A 57 17.30 -9.00 -1.65
CA ALA A 57 18.31 -9.65 -0.83
C ALA A 57 18.42 -11.16 -1.14
N ARG A 58 17.27 -11.82 -1.40
CA ARG A 58 17.23 -13.22 -1.80
C ARG A 58 17.89 -13.44 -3.15
N VAL A 59 17.60 -12.61 -4.15
CA VAL A 59 18.26 -12.67 -5.47
C VAL A 59 19.77 -12.45 -5.34
N ALA A 60 20.21 -11.45 -4.57
CA ALA A 60 21.63 -11.21 -4.30
C ALA A 60 22.33 -12.40 -3.62
N THR A 61 21.63 -13.05 -2.68
CA THR A 61 22.12 -14.27 -2.02
C THR A 61 22.28 -15.41 -3.03
N ILE A 62 21.30 -15.63 -3.91
CA ILE A 62 21.36 -16.66 -4.96
C ILE A 62 22.52 -16.38 -5.92
N LYS A 63 22.76 -15.12 -6.30
CA LYS A 63 23.91 -14.72 -7.13
C LYS A 63 25.23 -15.05 -6.45
N SER A 64 25.32 -14.90 -5.12
CA SER A 64 26.53 -15.19 -4.35
C SER A 64 26.93 -16.68 -4.38
N TYR A 65 25.98 -17.57 -4.68
CA TYR A 65 26.26 -19.00 -4.83
C TYR A 65 27.03 -19.35 -6.09
N ASN A 66 27.16 -18.40 -7.04
CA ASN A 66 27.86 -18.59 -8.32
C ASN A 66 27.42 -19.87 -9.06
N ILE A 67 26.11 -20.10 -9.11
CA ILE A 67 25.50 -21.26 -9.78
C ILE A 67 25.74 -21.15 -11.29
N ASP A 68 26.35 -22.17 -11.88
CA ASP A 68 26.57 -22.29 -13.32
C ASP A 68 25.46 -23.15 -13.95
N ASP A 69 24.24 -22.62 -13.94
CA ASP A 69 23.05 -23.21 -14.55
C ASP A 69 22.34 -22.11 -15.36
N GLU A 70 22.17 -22.32 -16.67
CA GLU A 70 21.63 -21.30 -17.58
C GLU A 70 20.18 -20.93 -17.27
N GLU A 71 19.40 -21.88 -16.76
CA GLU A 71 18.02 -21.62 -16.34
C GLU A 71 18.01 -20.71 -15.11
N VAL A 72 18.84 -21.00 -14.10
CA VAL A 72 19.00 -20.13 -12.92
C VAL A 72 19.47 -18.73 -13.32
N LYS A 73 20.45 -18.61 -14.23
CA LYS A 73 20.90 -17.31 -14.75
C LYS A 73 19.77 -16.53 -15.41
N GLY A 74 18.96 -17.19 -16.25
CA GLY A 74 17.80 -16.59 -16.89
C GLY A 74 16.72 -16.16 -15.88
N LEU A 75 16.47 -16.98 -14.86
CA LEU A 75 15.53 -16.66 -13.79
C LEU A 75 16.00 -15.50 -12.91
N ILE A 76 17.31 -15.36 -12.65
CA ILE A 76 17.87 -14.21 -11.95
C ILE A 76 17.53 -12.91 -12.70
N VAL A 77 17.77 -12.86 -14.01
CA VAL A 77 17.47 -11.66 -14.82
C VAL A 77 15.97 -11.32 -14.75
N LYS A 78 15.09 -12.31 -14.88
CA LYS A 78 13.64 -12.10 -14.81
C LYS A 78 13.19 -11.63 -13.41
N ALA A 79 13.76 -12.21 -12.35
CA ALA A 79 13.45 -11.80 -10.99
C ALA A 79 13.93 -10.37 -10.71
N GLU A 80 15.13 -9.99 -11.16
CA GLU A 80 15.63 -8.60 -11.05
C GLU A 80 14.72 -7.61 -11.79
N GLN A 81 14.29 -7.95 -13.02
CA GLN A 81 13.36 -7.12 -13.78
C GLN A 81 12.00 -6.96 -13.08
N LYS A 82 11.45 -8.06 -12.54
CA LYS A 82 10.18 -8.01 -11.79
C LYS A 82 10.33 -7.15 -10.53
N ILE A 83 11.43 -7.29 -9.78
CA ILE A 83 11.67 -6.46 -8.59
C ILE A 83 11.71 -4.98 -8.95
N GLU A 84 12.35 -4.61 -10.05
CA GLU A 84 12.40 -3.21 -10.50
C GLU A 84 11.01 -2.69 -10.92
N GLU A 85 10.20 -3.50 -11.62
CA GLU A 85 8.80 -3.20 -11.93
C GLU A 85 8.00 -2.94 -10.65
N LEU A 86 8.15 -3.80 -9.64
CA LEU A 86 7.47 -3.67 -8.35
C LEU A 86 7.90 -2.39 -7.61
N ARG A 87 9.19 -2.04 -7.65
CA ARG A 87 9.71 -0.79 -7.07
C ARG A 87 9.12 0.43 -7.77
N ALA A 88 9.12 0.43 -9.10
CA ALA A 88 8.55 1.52 -9.89
C ALA A 88 7.04 1.68 -9.61
N ARG A 89 6.29 0.58 -9.56
CA ARG A 89 4.86 0.56 -9.22
C ARG A 89 4.61 1.18 -7.84
N LYS A 90 5.35 0.74 -6.82
CA LYS A 90 5.22 1.25 -5.46
C LYS A 90 5.63 2.72 -5.35
N ALA A 91 6.70 3.13 -6.02
CA ALA A 91 7.16 4.52 -6.02
C ALA A 91 6.13 5.46 -6.65
N GLU A 92 5.47 5.02 -7.73
CA GLU A 92 4.39 5.78 -8.38
C GLU A 92 3.14 5.86 -7.49
N GLU A 93 2.75 4.76 -6.86
CA GLU A 93 1.64 4.75 -5.90
C GLU A 93 1.91 5.70 -4.72
N GLU A 94 3.12 5.66 -4.13
CA GLU A 94 3.52 6.58 -3.06
C GLU A 94 3.60 8.04 -3.54
N ARG A 95 3.95 8.29 -4.80
CA ARG A 95 3.93 9.63 -5.39
C ARG A 95 2.50 10.15 -5.48
N LEU A 96 1.58 9.36 -6.03
CA LEU A 96 0.16 9.71 -6.13
C LEU A 96 -0.47 9.93 -4.76
N LYS A 97 -0.17 9.05 -3.79
CA LYS A 97 -0.65 9.19 -2.41
C LYS A 97 -0.16 10.48 -1.75
N ARG A 98 1.13 10.82 -1.92
CA ARG A 98 1.68 12.09 -1.40
C ARG A 98 1.10 13.31 -2.09
N GLU A 99 0.90 13.25 -3.40
CA GLU A 99 0.27 14.33 -4.16
C GLU A 99 -1.18 14.56 -3.70
N GLU A 100 -1.92 13.47 -3.48
CA GLU A 100 -3.27 13.52 -2.96
C GLU A 100 -3.30 14.06 -1.52
N GLU A 101 -2.41 13.59 -0.65
CA GLU A 101 -2.30 14.07 0.74
C GLU A 101 -1.90 15.55 0.78
N ALA A 102 -0.96 15.98 -0.05
CA ALA A 102 -0.59 17.39 -0.17
C ALA A 102 -1.75 18.25 -0.66
N ARG A 103 -2.54 17.75 -1.62
CA ARG A 103 -3.78 18.42 -2.07
C ARG A 103 -4.80 18.52 -0.95
N ARG A 104 -5.02 17.45 -0.18
CA ARG A 104 -5.91 17.45 0.99
C ARG A 104 -5.45 18.47 2.03
N ASN A 105 -4.16 18.46 2.38
CA ASN A 105 -3.58 19.39 3.35
C ASN A 105 -3.64 20.86 2.88
N ALA A 106 -3.42 21.13 1.60
CA ALA A 106 -3.57 22.47 1.04
C ALA A 106 -5.02 22.96 1.10
N ALA A 107 -5.98 22.07 0.78
CA ALA A 107 -7.41 22.36 0.84
C ALA A 107 -7.95 22.48 2.28
N GLN A 108 -7.24 21.96 3.29
CA GLN A 108 -7.65 22.00 4.69
C GLN A 108 -7.94 23.43 5.17
N SER A 109 -7.16 24.42 4.71
CA SER A 109 -7.39 25.84 5.02
C SER A 109 -8.71 26.38 4.45
N GLU A 110 -9.16 25.86 3.30
CA GLU A 110 -10.44 26.20 2.70
C GLU A 110 -11.62 25.56 3.44
N PHE A 111 -11.40 24.37 4.01
CA PHE A 111 -12.42 23.63 4.75
C PHE A 111 -12.77 24.27 6.10
N VAL A 112 -11.82 24.99 6.71
CA VAL A 112 -12.04 25.69 8.00
C VAL A 112 -13.26 26.62 7.94
N VAL A 113 -13.48 27.31 6.81
CA VAL A 113 -14.63 28.20 6.66
C VAL A 113 -15.95 27.43 6.72
N LEU A 114 -16.04 26.32 5.99
CA LEU A 114 -17.23 25.45 5.98
C LEU A 114 -17.44 24.76 7.32
N ASP A 115 -16.37 24.21 7.91
CA ASP A 115 -16.42 23.58 9.23
C ASP A 115 -16.90 24.56 10.29
N ASN A 116 -16.45 25.81 10.27
CA ASN A 116 -16.91 26.84 11.18
C ASN A 116 -18.39 27.18 10.95
N SER A 117 -18.83 27.31 9.70
CA SER A 117 -20.25 27.51 9.34
C SER A 117 -21.12 26.37 9.87
N PHE A 118 -20.73 25.12 9.64
CA PHE A 118 -21.48 23.93 10.07
C PHE A 118 -21.52 23.82 11.60
N ASN A 119 -20.40 24.04 12.28
CA ASN A 119 -20.37 24.11 13.74
C ASN A 119 -21.27 25.24 14.28
N ALA A 120 -21.27 26.42 13.65
CA ALA A 120 -22.07 27.55 14.09
C ALA A 120 -23.58 27.32 13.91
N ILE A 121 -24.00 26.57 12.88
CA ILE A 121 -25.38 26.14 12.68
C ILE A 121 -25.78 25.13 13.77
N ALA A 122 -24.96 24.09 13.97
CA ALA A 122 -25.20 23.06 14.96
C ALA A 122 -25.28 23.63 16.39
N ASN A 123 -24.46 24.62 16.73
CA ASN A 123 -24.40 25.21 18.07
C ASN A 123 -25.22 26.51 18.21
N ALA A 124 -26.07 26.85 17.23
CA ALA A 124 -26.85 28.08 17.29
C ALA A 124 -27.83 28.10 18.48
N VAL A 125 -27.88 29.23 19.18
CA VAL A 125 -28.70 29.43 20.40
C VAL A 125 -30.21 29.38 20.17
N SER A 126 -30.68 29.54 18.93
CA SER A 126 -32.09 29.45 18.56
C SER A 126 -32.25 28.97 17.11
N TYR A 127 -33.48 28.54 16.76
CA TYR A 127 -33.81 28.16 15.37
C TYR A 127 -33.69 29.34 14.42
N ASP A 128 -34.11 30.55 14.82
CA ASP A 128 -33.95 31.75 13.98
C ASP A 128 -32.48 32.10 13.74
N ALA A 129 -31.64 31.95 14.76
CA ALA A 129 -30.20 32.14 14.62
C ALA A 129 -29.57 31.09 13.70
N ALA A 130 -30.03 29.83 13.77
CA ALA A 130 -29.60 28.78 12.88
C ALA A 130 -30.01 29.06 11.43
N ASN A 131 -31.26 29.44 11.20
CA ASN A 131 -31.80 29.72 9.85
C ASN A 131 -31.00 30.82 9.15
N ARG A 132 -30.65 31.92 9.85
CA ARG A 132 -29.79 32.96 9.27
C ARG A 132 -28.42 32.43 8.84
N LYS A 133 -27.81 31.56 9.65
CA LYS A 133 -26.52 30.92 9.32
C LYS A 133 -26.64 29.92 8.16
N ILE A 134 -27.77 29.23 8.05
CA ILE A 134 -28.07 28.36 6.91
C ILE A 134 -28.11 29.21 5.64
N ASP A 135 -28.84 30.32 5.64
CA ASP A 135 -28.94 31.21 4.48
C ASP A 135 -27.58 31.78 4.07
N GLU A 136 -26.74 32.17 5.04
CA GLU A 136 -25.36 32.62 4.79
C GLU A 136 -24.50 31.50 4.18
N THR A 137 -24.62 30.29 4.71
CA THR A 137 -23.82 29.14 4.27
C THR A 137 -24.23 28.68 2.88
N LEU A 138 -25.53 28.67 2.57
CA LEU A 138 -26.06 28.29 1.25
C LEU A 138 -25.52 29.16 0.11
N ARG A 139 -25.13 30.42 0.39
CA ARG A 139 -24.52 31.31 -0.62
C ARG A 139 -23.16 30.81 -1.13
N GLN A 140 -22.51 29.89 -0.41
CA GLN A 140 -21.25 29.27 -0.86
C GLN A 140 -21.48 28.15 -1.90
N PHE A 141 -22.71 27.66 -2.01
CA PHE A 141 -23.10 26.56 -2.89
C PHE A 141 -23.72 27.09 -4.19
N ALA A 142 -23.62 26.31 -5.26
CA ALA A 142 -24.17 26.66 -6.56
C ALA A 142 -25.70 26.63 -6.55
N SER A 143 -26.26 25.71 -5.75
CA SER A 143 -27.69 25.59 -5.51
C SER A 143 -27.94 24.92 -4.15
N PRO A 144 -29.17 25.03 -3.58
CA PRO A 144 -29.55 24.27 -2.38
C PRO A 144 -29.60 22.74 -2.61
N ASP A 145 -29.51 22.30 -3.86
CA ASP A 145 -29.51 20.89 -4.27
C ASP A 145 -28.10 20.34 -4.47
N ALA A 146 -27.06 21.12 -4.19
CA ALA A 146 -25.68 20.66 -4.24
C ALA A 146 -25.51 19.36 -3.44
N LEU A 147 -24.82 18.39 -4.04
CA LEU A 147 -24.73 17.02 -3.55
C LEU A 147 -23.86 16.96 -2.29
N VAL A 148 -24.36 16.28 -1.25
CA VAL A 148 -23.58 15.97 -0.05
C VAL A 148 -23.48 14.46 0.07
N LEU A 149 -22.24 13.95 0.12
CA LEU A 149 -21.89 12.55 0.27
C LEU A 149 -21.21 12.34 1.63
N ILE A 150 -21.71 11.41 2.43
CA ILE A 150 -21.13 11.09 3.73
C ILE A 150 -20.42 9.74 3.60
N ILE A 151 -19.10 9.74 3.74
CA ILE A 151 -18.24 8.57 3.72
C ILE A 151 -18.47 7.77 5.01
N ILE A 152 -18.83 6.49 4.85
CA ILE A 152 -19.03 5.53 5.95
C ILE A 152 -17.88 4.53 6.09
N SER A 153 -17.13 4.27 5.02
CA SER A 153 -15.93 3.40 5.02
C SER A 153 -14.96 3.83 3.93
N GLN A 154 -13.67 3.57 4.14
CA GLN A 154 -12.60 3.76 3.15
C GLN A 154 -11.72 2.52 3.14
N GLU A 155 -11.75 1.75 2.06
CA GLU A 155 -10.94 0.54 1.90
C GLU A 155 -10.30 0.51 0.52
N GLY A 156 -8.97 0.27 0.47
CA GLY A 156 -8.25 0.16 -0.80
C GLY A 156 -8.33 1.40 -1.71
N GLY A 157 -8.59 2.59 -1.16
CA GLY A 157 -8.79 3.82 -1.94
C GLY A 157 -10.20 4.00 -2.52
N VAL A 158 -11.14 3.12 -2.17
CA VAL A 158 -12.55 3.23 -2.53
C VAL A 158 -13.35 3.72 -1.32
N ASN A 159 -14.19 4.74 -1.54
CA ASN A 159 -15.08 5.28 -0.52
C ASN A 159 -16.47 4.62 -0.63
N ASP A 160 -16.97 4.10 0.48
CA ASP A 160 -18.39 3.75 0.62
C ASP A 160 -19.14 4.94 1.21
N TYR A 161 -20.29 5.25 0.62
CA TYR A 161 -21.12 6.38 1.01
C TYR A 161 -22.44 5.94 1.64
N ASP A 162 -22.92 6.71 2.61
CA ASP A 162 -24.32 6.67 3.02
C ASP A 162 -25.22 7.16 1.87
N ARG A 163 -26.54 7.04 2.04
CA ARG A 163 -27.52 7.57 1.09
C ARG A 163 -27.22 9.05 0.80
N PRO A 164 -27.02 9.43 -0.49
CA PRO A 164 -26.77 10.80 -0.87
C PRO A 164 -27.88 11.76 -0.39
N THR A 165 -27.49 12.98 -0.05
CA THR A 165 -28.41 14.07 0.35
C THR A 165 -28.02 15.38 -0.32
N THR A 166 -28.80 16.43 -0.09
CA THR A 166 -28.49 17.79 -0.56
C THR A 166 -27.95 18.64 0.57
N ILE A 167 -27.23 19.72 0.22
CA ILE A 167 -26.71 20.65 1.22
C ILE A 167 -27.82 21.28 2.06
N SER A 168 -28.93 21.68 1.46
CA SER A 168 -30.08 22.22 2.19
C SER A 168 -30.56 21.26 3.29
N ARG A 169 -30.79 19.99 2.93
CA ARG A 169 -31.21 18.95 3.90
C ARG A 169 -30.15 18.66 4.94
N PHE A 170 -28.88 18.69 4.57
CA PHE A 170 -27.79 18.47 5.50
C PHE A 170 -27.69 19.61 6.54
N LEU A 171 -27.80 20.87 6.12
CA LEU A 171 -27.76 22.02 7.03
C LEU A 171 -28.94 22.05 8.00
N GLU A 172 -30.14 21.71 7.50
CA GLU A 172 -31.34 21.51 8.32
C GLU A 172 -31.13 20.39 9.35
N TYR A 173 -30.54 19.27 8.93
CA TYR A 173 -30.17 18.18 9.83
C TYR A 173 -29.20 18.66 10.93
N LEU A 174 -28.19 19.47 10.62
CA LEU A 174 -27.29 20.03 11.64
C LEU A 174 -28.03 20.91 12.65
N LYS A 175 -28.94 21.75 12.17
CA LYS A 175 -29.80 22.60 13.01
C LYS A 175 -30.63 21.76 13.98
N ASP A 176 -31.28 20.72 13.48
CA ASP A 176 -32.21 19.89 14.25
C ASP A 176 -31.48 18.97 15.23
N LYS A 177 -30.35 18.39 14.82
CA LYS A 177 -29.56 17.49 15.67
C LYS A 177 -28.66 18.22 16.66
N LYS A 178 -28.41 19.52 16.45
CA LYS A 178 -27.51 20.34 17.27
C LYS A 178 -26.12 19.72 17.43
N GLN A 179 -25.65 19.03 16.40
CA GLN A 179 -24.38 18.31 16.42
C GLN A 179 -23.72 18.31 15.05
N TYR A 180 -22.43 18.63 15.02
CA TYR A 180 -21.58 18.51 13.82
C TYR A 180 -20.41 17.54 14.07
N LYS A 181 -20.66 16.25 13.80
CA LYS A 181 -19.70 15.15 14.00
C LYS A 181 -18.89 14.77 12.74
N TYR A 182 -18.96 15.60 11.72
CA TYR A 182 -18.28 15.36 10.44
C TYR A 182 -17.10 16.33 10.28
N LYS A 183 -16.23 16.02 9.33
CA LYS A 183 -15.23 16.94 8.76
C LYS A 183 -15.41 16.94 7.24
N VAL A 184 -15.09 18.07 6.60
CA VAL A 184 -15.02 18.13 5.14
C VAL A 184 -13.80 17.33 4.66
N GLU A 185 -14.02 16.41 3.72
CA GLU A 185 -12.96 15.59 3.12
C GLU A 185 -12.56 16.15 1.75
N THR A 186 -13.54 16.39 0.87
CA THR A 186 -13.34 17.01 -0.44
C THR A 186 -14.53 17.90 -0.83
N LEU A 187 -14.32 18.77 -1.81
CA LEU A 187 -15.40 19.52 -2.46
C LEU A 187 -15.11 19.71 -3.94
N LYS A 188 -16.17 19.85 -4.74
CA LYS A 188 -16.09 20.27 -6.15
C LYS A 188 -16.77 21.62 -6.31
N ARG A 189 -16.24 22.43 -7.22
CA ARG A 189 -16.76 23.76 -7.54
C ARG A 189 -17.10 23.88 -9.01
N ASP A 190 -18.07 24.74 -9.31
CA ASP A 190 -18.32 25.20 -10.67
C ASP A 190 -17.28 26.24 -11.12
N SER A 191 -17.43 26.74 -12.36
CA SER A 191 -16.56 27.78 -12.94
C SER A 191 -16.65 29.13 -12.24
N LEU A 192 -17.64 29.35 -11.38
CA LEU A 192 -17.82 30.56 -10.57
C LEU A 192 -17.28 30.37 -9.13
N GLY A 193 -16.68 29.21 -8.83
CA GLY A 193 -16.14 28.88 -7.52
C GLY A 193 -17.20 28.47 -6.49
N LYS A 194 -18.46 28.27 -6.89
CA LYS A 194 -19.53 27.80 -6.00
C LYS A 194 -19.48 26.29 -5.84
N ILE A 195 -19.76 25.82 -4.63
CA ILE A 195 -19.69 24.38 -4.31
C ILE A 195 -20.87 23.64 -4.97
N THR A 196 -20.56 22.60 -5.73
CA THR A 196 -21.55 21.73 -6.41
C THR A 196 -21.65 20.35 -5.76
N GLU A 197 -20.59 19.90 -5.10
CA GLU A 197 -20.50 18.62 -4.41
C GLU A 197 -19.61 18.76 -3.17
N LEU A 198 -19.99 18.11 -2.08
CA LEU A 198 -19.29 18.10 -0.80
C LEU A 198 -19.21 16.68 -0.27
N GLU A 199 -17.99 16.20 -0.03
CA GLU A 199 -17.76 14.94 0.67
C GLU A 199 -17.41 15.22 2.13
N LEU A 200 -18.07 14.47 3.01
CA LEU A 200 -17.90 14.54 4.45
C LEU A 200 -17.48 13.16 4.96
N ILE A 201 -16.67 13.14 6.00
CA ILE A 201 -16.35 11.91 6.73
C ILE A 201 -16.56 12.15 8.22
N THR A 202 -16.88 11.09 8.96
CA THR A 202 -17.03 11.18 10.42
C THR A 202 -15.69 11.54 11.07
N LYS A 203 -15.72 12.41 12.07
CA LYS A 203 -14.55 12.76 12.90
C LYS A 203 -14.08 11.60 13.76
#